data_AF-A0A960N331-F1
#
_entry.id   AF-A0A960N331-F1
#
_cell.length_a   1.000
_cell.length_b   1.000
_cell.length_c   1.000
_cell.angle_alpha   90.00
_cell.angle_beta   90.00
_cell.angle_gamma   90.00
#
_symmetry.space_group_name_H-M   'P 1'
#
loop_
_entity.id
_entity.type
_entity.pdbx_description
1 polymer ?
#
loop_
_entity_poly.entity_id
_entity_poly.type
_entity_poly.pdbx_seq_one_letter_code
_entity_poly.pdbx_strand_id
1 'polypeptide(L)'
;LNRACVILDEAQNTSREQMLMFLTRLGNESSCVVTGDPSQIDLRPAHKSGLLEAMRILRNVEGIHFTEFGRRDVVRHPVVQRIIEAYESGRDEEEERRKSEGGPRRRNNGRERGDLENAN
;
A
#
# COMPACT_ATOMS: atom_id res chain seq x y z
N LEU A 1 3.90 29.42 12.41
CA LEU A 1 3.03 29.94 11.32
C LEU A 1 1.77 30.48 12.01
N ASN A 2 1.45 31.77 11.90
CA ASN A 2 0.29 32.36 12.60
C ASN A 2 -0.79 32.75 11.59
N ARG A 3 -2.07 32.63 11.98
CA ARG A 3 -3.23 32.99 11.15
C ARG A 3 -3.19 32.33 9.77
N ALA A 4 -2.94 31.03 9.72
CA ALA A 4 -2.77 30.26 8.49
C ALA A 4 -3.64 29.01 8.46
N CYS A 5 -3.98 28.55 7.25
CA CYS A 5 -4.49 27.21 7.01
C CYS A 5 -3.41 26.40 6.30
N VAL A 6 -2.98 25.28 6.89
CA VAL A 6 -1.89 24.45 6.39
C VAL A 6 -2.42 23.07 6.01
N ILE A 7 -1.95 22.51 4.90
CA ILE A 7 -2.30 21.16 4.46
C ILE A 7 -1.01 20.35 4.32
N LEU A 8 -0.97 19.20 4.97
CA LEU A 8 0.02 18.16 4.70
C LEU A 8 -0.67 17.06 3.90
N ASP A 9 -0.29 16.92 2.63
CA ASP A 9 -0.79 15.88 1.75
C ASP A 9 0.16 14.68 1.67
N GLU A 10 -0.38 13.52 1.30
CA GLU A 10 0.36 12.26 1.19
C GLU A 10 1.13 11.89 2.49
N ALA A 11 0.51 12.15 3.64
CA ALA A 11 1.15 12.03 4.95
C ALA A 11 1.63 10.60 5.29
N GLN A 12 1.15 9.57 4.58
CA GLN A 12 1.66 8.20 4.71
C GLN A 12 3.15 8.08 4.35
N ASN A 13 3.69 9.04 3.59
CA ASN A 13 5.11 9.13 3.23
C ASN A 13 5.97 9.85 4.28
N THR A 14 5.39 10.23 5.43
CA THR A 14 6.14 10.89 6.51
C THR A 14 6.65 9.89 7.55
N SER A 15 7.88 10.09 8.02
CA SER A 15 8.37 9.45 9.24
C SER A 15 7.75 10.07 10.48
N ARG A 16 7.86 9.37 11.61
CA ARG A 16 7.53 9.91 12.95
C ARG A 16 8.10 11.30 13.18
N GLU A 17 9.40 11.47 12.94
CA GLU A 17 10.13 12.70 13.20
C GLU A 17 9.64 13.84 12.30
N GLN A 18 9.34 13.53 11.04
CA GLN A 18 8.78 14.50 10.09
C GLN A 18 7.37 14.94 10.47
N MET A 19 6.50 14.00 10.86
CA MET A 19 5.16 14.31 11.34
C MET A 19 5.21 15.19 12.59
N LEU A 20 6.07 14.87 13.56
CA LEU A 20 6.26 15.69 14.75
C LEU A 20 6.82 17.09 14.41
N MET A 21 7.81 17.14 13.52
CA MET A 21 8.37 18.40 13.03
C MET A 21 7.30 19.26 12.36
N PHE A 22 6.36 18.66 11.63
CA PHE A 22 5.29 19.38 10.97
C PHE A 22 4.24 19.89 11.98
N LEU A 23 3.67 19.02 12.82
CA LEU A 23 2.59 19.38 13.74
C LEU A 23 3.00 20.46 14.75
N THR A 24 4.27 20.49 15.15
CA THR A 24 4.81 21.49 16.08
C THR A 24 5.06 22.87 15.46
N ARG A 25 4.85 23.04 14.14
CA ARG A 25 4.98 24.35 13.46
C ARG A 25 3.70 25.19 13.47
N LEU A 26 2.58 24.61 13.91
CA LEU A 26 1.32 25.33 14.04
C LEU A 26 1.47 26.42 15.10
N GLY A 27 1.16 27.65 14.69
CA GLY A 27 1.13 28.81 15.58
C GLY A 27 -0.30 29.28 15.79
N ASN A 28 -0.44 30.42 16.46
CA ASN A 28 -1.73 30.90 16.95
C ASN A 28 -2.72 31.15 15.81
N GLU A 29 -4.00 30.91 16.09
CA GLU A 29 -5.12 31.12 15.15
C GLU A 29 -4.93 30.38 13.81
N SER A 30 -4.24 29.24 13.83
CA SER A 30 -4.00 28.44 12.62
C SER A 30 -4.76 27.12 12.68
N SER A 31 -5.16 26.64 11.51
CA SER A 31 -5.78 25.33 11.32
C SER A 31 -4.91 24.46 10.44
N CYS A 32 -4.97 23.14 10.64
CA CYS A 32 -4.24 22.18 9.86
C CYS A 32 -5.13 21.05 9.40
N VAL A 33 -4.94 20.61 8.16
CA VAL A 33 -5.51 19.37 7.63
C VAL A 33 -4.35 18.45 7.24
N VAL A 34 -4.41 17.20 7.65
CA VAL A 34 -3.44 16.17 7.27
C VAL A 34 -4.20 15.10 6.51
N THR A 35 -3.80 14.85 5.27
CA THR A 35 -4.41 13.83 4.39
C THR A 35 -3.41 12.73 4.09
N GLY A 36 -3.90 11.50 3.92
CA GLY A 36 -3.08 10.37 3.55
C GLY A 36 -3.84 9.05 3.58
N ASP A 37 -3.29 8.04 2.90
CA ASP A 37 -3.83 6.68 2.87
C ASP A 37 -2.92 5.73 3.69
N PRO A 38 -3.35 5.26 4.88
CA PRO A 38 -2.54 4.39 5.72
C PRO A 38 -2.24 3.02 5.08
N SER A 39 -2.94 2.63 4.01
CA SER A 39 -2.67 1.39 3.27
C SER A 39 -1.58 1.50 2.22
N GLN A 40 -1.14 2.72 1.88
CA GLN A 40 -0.17 3.01 0.82
C GLN A 40 1.15 3.58 1.36
N ILE A 41 1.60 3.06 2.50
CA ILE A 41 2.86 3.51 3.13
C ILE A 41 4.05 3.07 2.28
N ASP A 42 4.73 4.05 1.67
CA ASP A 42 5.97 3.85 0.91
C ASP A 42 7.18 4.38 1.68
N LEU A 43 7.42 3.79 2.86
CA LEU A 43 8.57 4.12 3.69
C LEU A 43 9.61 2.99 3.66
N ARG A 44 10.89 3.38 3.75
CA ARG A 44 11.97 2.41 3.96
C ARG A 44 11.67 1.57 5.23
N PRO A 45 11.89 0.24 5.23
CA PRO A 45 11.43 -0.66 6.30
C PRO A 45 11.86 -0.28 7.73
N ALA A 46 12.97 0.44 7.89
CA ALA A 46 13.48 0.88 9.18
C ALA A 46 12.70 2.07 9.79
N HIS A 47 11.87 2.78 9.01
CA HIS A 47 11.16 3.97 9.47
C HIS A 47 9.73 3.62 9.86
N LYS A 48 9.31 4.10 11.03
CA LYS A 48 7.91 4.03 11.45
C LYS A 48 7.12 5.14 10.75
N SER A 49 5.92 4.80 10.27
CA SER A 49 4.99 5.76 9.68
C SER A 49 4.54 6.79 10.71
N GLY A 50 4.76 8.06 10.39
CA GLY A 50 4.28 9.18 11.19
C GLY A 50 2.77 9.28 11.21
N LEU A 51 2.10 8.98 10.09
CA LEU A 51 0.64 8.99 9.99
C LEU A 51 -0.01 7.96 10.92
N LEU A 52 0.39 6.68 10.83
CA LEU A 52 -0.17 5.62 11.69
C LEU A 52 0.06 5.90 13.18
N GLU A 53 1.25 6.39 13.53
CA GLU A 53 1.56 6.71 14.91
C GLU A 53 0.75 7.91 15.42
N ALA A 54 0.60 8.96 14.62
CA ALA A 54 -0.23 10.12 14.95
C ALA A 54 -1.70 9.73 15.16
N MET A 55 -2.27 8.90 14.29
CA MET A 55 -3.65 8.37 14.43
C MET A 55 -3.86 7.61 15.74
N ARG A 56 -2.82 6.94 16.25
CA ARG A 56 -2.87 6.22 17.52
C ARG A 56 -2.68 7.14 18.73
N ILE A 57 -1.66 7.98 18.70
CA ILE A 57 -1.26 8.79 19.87
C ILE A 57 -2.17 9.99 20.08
N LEU A 58 -2.62 10.63 19.00
CA LEU A 58 -3.34 11.91 19.07
C LEU A 58 -4.87 11.75 19.20
N ARG A 59 -5.37 10.51 19.30
CA ARG A 59 -6.80 10.18 19.32
C ARG A 59 -7.60 10.92 20.41
N ASN A 60 -6.96 11.23 21.53
CA ASN A 60 -7.60 11.89 22.69
C ASN A 60 -7.06 13.31 22.93
N VAL A 61 -6.36 13.90 21.96
CA VAL A 61 -5.83 15.26 22.09
C VAL A 61 -6.93 16.25 21.74
N GLU A 62 -7.20 17.20 22.64
CA GLU A 62 -8.19 18.25 22.41
C GLU A 62 -7.83 19.07 21.15
N GLY A 63 -8.84 19.39 20.35
CA GLY A 63 -8.67 20.15 19.11
C GLY A 63 -8.21 19.33 17.90
N ILE A 64 -8.04 18.00 18.03
CA ILE A 64 -7.72 17.10 16.91
C ILE A 64 -8.93 16.21 16.62
N HIS A 65 -9.29 16.12 15.34
CA HIS A 65 -10.36 15.26 14.85
C HIS A 65 -9.84 14.35 13.72
N PHE A 66 -10.32 13.11 13.69
CA PHE A 66 -10.00 12.13 12.66
C PHE A 66 -11.23 11.85 11.83
N THR A 67 -11.10 12.01 10.51
CA THR A 67 -12.15 11.67 9.53
C THR A 67 -11.60 10.59 8.62
N GLU A 68 -12.25 9.43 8.63
CA GLU A 68 -11.88 8.27 7.81
C GLU A 68 -12.84 8.17 6.62
N PHE A 69 -12.29 8.05 5.42
CA PHE A 69 -13.06 7.83 4.20
C PHE A 69 -12.99 6.35 3.82
N GLY A 70 -14.13 5.78 3.48
CA GLY A 70 -14.24 4.42 2.96
C GLY A 70 -14.33 4.38 1.44
N ARG A 71 -14.40 3.16 0.88
CA ARG A 71 -14.57 2.95 -0.57
C ARG A 71 -15.80 3.65 -1.16
N ARG A 72 -16.86 3.84 -0.37
CA ARG A 72 -18.12 4.46 -0.81
C ARG A 72 -18.00 5.97 -0.99
N ASP A 73 -17.04 6.60 -0.33
CA ASP A 73 -16.81 8.04 -0.40
C ASP A 73 -15.97 8.43 -1.62
N VAL A 74 -15.49 7.44 -2.37
CA VAL A 74 -14.62 7.64 -3.53
C VAL A 74 -15.44 7.73 -4.82
N VAL A 75 -15.64 8.96 -5.29
CA VAL A 75 -16.25 9.24 -6.59
C VAL A 75 -15.16 9.31 -7.65
N ARG A 76 -15.13 8.31 -8.56
CA ARG A 76 -14.19 8.28 -9.69
C ARG A 76 -14.92 8.59 -10.98
N HIS A 77 -14.21 9.21 -11.91
CA HIS A 77 -14.72 9.38 -13.27
C HIS A 77 -15.02 8.00 -13.90
N PRO A 78 -16.12 7.82 -14.66
CA PRO A 78 -16.50 6.52 -15.22
C PRO A 78 -15.43 5.87 -16.11
N VAL A 79 -14.56 6.67 -16.75
CA VAL A 79 -13.39 6.15 -17.48
C VAL A 79 -12.37 5.52 -16.53
N VAL A 80 -12.08 6.15 -15.39
CA VAL A 80 -11.12 5.63 -14.42
C VAL A 80 -11.63 4.32 -13.82
N GLN A 81 -12.94 4.21 -13.54
CA GLN A 81 -13.53 2.95 -13.08
C GLN A 81 -13.35 1.84 -14.11
N ARG A 82 -13.69 2.09 -15.38
CA ARG A 82 -13.48 1.12 -16.47
C ARG A 82 -12.02 0.71 -16.64
N ILE A 83 -11.08 1.64 -16.44
CA ILE A 83 -9.64 1.33 -16.46
C ILE A 83 -9.29 0.39 -15.30
N ILE A 84 -9.73 0.68 -14.07
CA ILE A 84 -9.48 -0.17 -12.90
C ILE A 84 -10.03 -1.57 -13.13
N GLU A 85 -11.28 -1.68 -13.60
CA GLU A 85 -11.94 -2.95 -13.91
C GLU A 85 -11.16 -3.75 -14.96
N ALA A 86 -10.70 -3.11 -16.03
CA ALA A 86 -9.90 -3.78 -17.07
C ALA A 86 -8.57 -4.32 -16.54
N TYR A 87 -7.89 -3.58 -15.66
CA TYR A 87 -6.66 -4.05 -15.01
C TYR A 87 -6.91 -5.17 -14.00
N GLU A 88 -8.05 -5.15 -13.30
CA GLU A 88 -8.46 -6.22 -12.38
C GLU A 88 -8.72 -7.52 -13.15
N SER A 89 -9.53 -7.48 -14.20
CA SER A 89 -9.81 -8.66 -15.04
C SER A 89 -8.55 -9.26 -15.68
N GLY A 90 -7.63 -8.41 -16.15
CA GLY A 90 -6.38 -8.87 -16.73
C GLY A 90 -5.47 -9.61 -15.73
N ARG A 91 -5.46 -9.18 -14.45
CA ARG A 91 -4.71 -9.88 -13.39
C ARG A 91 -5.32 -11.23 -13.05
N ASP A 92 -6.64 -11.32 -12.97
CA ASP A 92 -7.33 -12.58 -12.66
C ASP A 92 -7.08 -13.62 -13.76
N GLU A 93 -7.16 -13.22 -15.03
CA GLU A 93 -6.82 -14.09 -16.17
C GLU A 93 -5.37 -14.58 -16.14
N GLU A 94 -4.41 -13.71 -15.79
CA GLU A 94 -3.00 -14.09 -15.65
C GLU A 94 -2.79 -15.06 -14.48
N GLU A 95 -3.46 -14.84 -13.36
CA GLU A 95 -3.38 -15.71 -12.19
C GLU A 95 -4.01 -17.10 -12.46
N GLU A 96 -5.13 -17.15 -13.19
CA GLU A 96 -5.75 -18.39 -13.65
C GLU A 96 -4.84 -19.16 -14.61
N ARG A 97 -4.21 -18.48 -15.57
CA ARG A 97 -3.22 -19.11 -16.46
C ARG A 97 -2.05 -19.70 -15.67
N ARG A 98 -1.47 -18.96 -14.72
CA ARG A 98 -0.38 -19.45 -13.86
C ARG A 98 -0.80 -20.67 -13.02
N LYS A 99 -2.05 -20.72 -12.52
CA LYS A 99 -2.59 -21.88 -11.79
C LYS A 99 -2.80 -23.09 -12.71
N SER A 100 -3.20 -22.87 -13.96
CA SER A 100 -3.38 -23.94 -14.95
C SER A 100 -2.06 -24.56 -15.44
N GLU A 101 -0.99 -23.75 -15.52
CA GLU A 101 0.35 -24.19 -15.95
C GLU A 101 1.19 -24.82 -14.82
N GLY A 102 0.82 -24.64 -13.56
CA GLY A 102 1.52 -25.13 -12.36
C GLY A 102 1.22 -26.58 -11.92
N GLY A 103 0.78 -27.47 -12.82
CA GLY A 103 0.47 -28.87 -12.48
C GLY A 103 1.71 -29.70 -12.07
N PRO A 104 1.57 -30.72 -11.19
CA PRO A 104 2.71 -31.44 -10.63
C PRO A 104 3.49 -32.16 -11.73
N ARG A 105 4.79 -31.84 -11.87
CA ARG A 105 5.73 -32.60 -12.72
C ARG A 105 5.66 -34.06 -12.31
N ARG A 106 4.96 -34.89 -13.09
CA ARG A 106 4.96 -36.35 -12.94
C ARG A 106 6.42 -36.80 -13.01
N ARG A 107 6.98 -37.21 -11.87
CA ARG A 107 8.21 -38.00 -11.78
C ARG A 107 8.01 -39.23 -12.67
N ASN A 108 8.58 -39.21 -13.87
CA ASN A 108 8.60 -40.40 -14.70
C ASN A 108 9.70 -41.31 -14.16
N ASN A 109 9.27 -42.29 -13.38
CA ASN A 109 10.08 -43.35 -12.84
C ASN A 109 9.90 -44.56 -13.78
N GLY A 110 10.79 -44.71 -14.77
CA GLY A 110 10.96 -45.91 -15.58
C GLY A 110 12.45 -46.04 -15.87
N ARG A 111 13.21 -46.93 -15.21
CA ARG A 111 13.33 -48.36 -15.53
C ARG A 111 13.44 -48.61 -17.03
N GLU A 112 14.65 -48.48 -17.56
CA GLU A 112 15.17 -49.46 -18.52
C GLU A 112 16.51 -49.96 -18.00
N ARG A 113 16.52 -51.26 -17.68
CA ARG A 113 17.72 -52.08 -17.51
C ARG A 113 18.20 -52.46 -18.91
N GLY A 114 19.50 -52.64 -19.07
CA GLY A 114 20.03 -53.65 -19.98
C GLY A 114 20.78 -53.12 -21.19
N ASP A 115 22.11 -53.26 -21.08
CA ASP A 115 22.97 -53.86 -22.08
C ASP A 115 23.76 -52.97 -23.05
N LEU A 116 24.99 -53.47 -23.29
CA LEU A 116 26.02 -53.15 -24.29
C LEU A 116 27.04 -52.10 -23.82
N GLU A 117 28.13 -52.51 -23.17
CA GLU A 117 29.36 -53.09 -23.75
C GLU A 117 30.13 -52.17 -24.72
N ASN A 118 31.36 -51.86 -24.29
CA ASN A 118 32.61 -51.68 -25.04
C ASN A 118 32.80 -50.56 -26.09
N ALA A 119 34.03 -50.03 -26.01
CA ALA A 119 34.90 -49.49 -27.06
C ALA A 119 34.98 -47.95 -27.23
N ASN A 120 35.80 -47.30 -26.41
CA ASN A 120 37.15 -46.77 -26.74
C ASN A 120 37.60 -45.74 -25.70
#